data_AF-A0A852T9F1-F1
#
_entry.id   AF-A0A852T9F1-F1
#
_cell.length_a   1.000
_cell.length_b   1.000
_cell.length_c   1.000
_cell.angle_alpha   90.00
_cell.angle_beta   90.00
_cell.angle_gamma   90.00
#
_symmetry.space_group_name_H-M   'P 1'
#
loop_
_entity.id
_entity.type
_entity.pdbx_description
1 polymer ?
#
loop_
_entity_poly.entity_id
_entity_poly.type
_entity_poly.pdbx_seq_one_letter_code
_entity_poly.pdbx_strand_id
1 'polypeptide(L)'
;MTEADISLYYENKWKPKRVLFRDQVRCIASMYTYLLGRFQTERTEKITINCVEKTNDNALVKTTLDGFTKVSVELDIDSYFLLSNYEKKRVILEKINGGVTKVANEFSWDIELFNRISYEIIKNDYVNEYVWKQKTSPDKKFKAEVYCQHDIDFFTISIL
;
A
#
# COMPACT_ATOMS: atom_id res chain seq x y z
N MET A 1 12.28 20.96 -25.90
CA MET A 1 11.36 20.95 -24.74
C MET A 1 12.03 21.78 -23.66
N THR A 2 11.43 22.92 -23.29
CA THR A 2 11.99 23.86 -22.32
C THR A 2 11.69 23.42 -20.88
N GLU A 3 12.41 23.95 -19.89
CA GLU A 3 12.16 23.66 -18.46
C GLU A 3 10.72 24.03 -18.03
N ALA A 4 10.17 25.10 -18.62
CA ALA A 4 8.78 25.50 -18.44
C ALA A 4 7.80 24.46 -19.00
N ASP A 5 8.10 23.86 -20.16
CA ASP A 5 7.26 22.79 -20.76
C ASP A 5 7.25 21.54 -19.88
N ILE A 6 8.40 21.17 -19.29
CA ILE A 6 8.53 20.02 -18.38
C ILE A 6 7.73 20.25 -17.10
N SER A 7 7.84 21.44 -16.51
CA SER A 7 7.10 21.81 -15.29
C SER A 7 5.59 21.80 -15.53
N LEU A 8 5.13 22.37 -16.65
CA LEU A 8 3.73 22.41 -17.01
C LEU A 8 3.16 21.00 -17.29
N TYR A 9 3.92 20.13 -17.96
CA TYR A 9 3.54 18.74 -18.18
C TYR A 9 3.41 17.97 -16.85
N TYR A 10 4.37 18.15 -15.95
CA TYR A 10 4.35 17.51 -14.63
C TYR A 10 3.10 17.88 -13.83
N GLU A 11 2.81 19.18 -13.74
CA GLU A 11 1.67 19.68 -12.95
C GLU A 11 0.33 19.22 -13.53
N ASN A 12 0.17 19.24 -14.86
CA ASN A 12 -1.11 18.97 -15.49
C ASN A 12 -1.38 17.50 -15.81
N LYS A 13 -0.34 16.67 -15.98
CA LYS A 13 -0.49 15.26 -16.41
C LYS A 13 -0.03 14.28 -15.35
N TRP A 14 1.15 14.47 -14.79
CA TRP A 14 1.75 13.48 -13.89
C TRP A 14 1.22 13.58 -12.46
N LYS A 15 1.16 14.79 -11.90
CA LYS A 15 0.76 15.01 -10.51
C LYS A 15 -0.65 14.47 -10.20
N PRO A 16 -1.68 14.65 -11.03
CA PRO A 16 -3.00 14.05 -10.80
C PRO A 16 -2.96 12.52 -10.81
N LYS A 17 -2.28 11.91 -11.81
CA LYS A 17 -2.10 10.46 -11.88
C LYS A 17 -1.42 9.90 -10.63
N ARG A 18 -0.35 10.55 -10.18
CA ARG A 18 0.37 10.14 -8.95
C ARG A 18 -0.51 10.24 -7.71
N VAL A 19 -1.29 11.32 -7.57
CA VAL A 19 -2.22 11.50 -6.44
C VAL A 19 -3.28 10.41 -6.45
N LEU A 20 -3.88 10.13 -7.61
CA LEU A 20 -4.87 9.07 -7.77
C LEU A 20 -4.28 7.69 -7.44
N PHE A 21 -3.11 7.35 -8.00
CA PHE A 21 -2.44 6.09 -7.71
C PHE A 21 -2.14 5.93 -6.21
N ARG A 22 -1.61 6.97 -5.57
CA ARG A 22 -1.35 6.97 -4.12
C ARG A 22 -2.63 6.69 -3.33
N ASP A 23 -3.75 7.28 -3.74
CA ASP A 23 -5.03 7.12 -3.04
C ASP A 23 -5.57 5.69 -3.24
N GLN A 24 -5.50 5.15 -4.46
CA GLN A 24 -5.89 3.76 -4.78
C GLN A 24 -5.04 2.72 -4.05
N VAL A 25 -3.74 2.95 -3.87
CA VAL A 25 -2.84 2.03 -3.14
C VAL A 25 -3.26 1.83 -1.68
N ARG A 26 -3.94 2.81 -1.06
CA ARG A 26 -4.26 2.76 0.37
C ARG A 26 -5.20 1.62 0.74
N CYS A 27 -6.08 1.17 -0.16
CA CYS A 27 -7.02 0.10 0.16
C CYS A 27 -6.30 -1.22 0.49
N ILE A 28 -5.26 -1.57 -0.27
CA ILE A 28 -4.45 -2.77 0.00
C ILE A 28 -3.36 -2.48 1.03
N ALA A 29 -2.72 -1.32 0.99
CA ALA A 29 -1.67 -0.98 1.95
C ALA A 29 -2.21 -0.97 3.40
N SER A 30 -3.40 -0.42 3.63
CA SER A 30 -4.02 -0.44 4.96
C SER A 30 -4.36 -1.86 5.41
N MET A 31 -4.94 -2.69 4.55
CA MET A 31 -5.23 -4.10 4.82
C MET A 31 -3.95 -4.88 5.17
N TYR A 32 -2.89 -4.68 4.39
CA TYR A 32 -1.58 -5.30 4.62
C TYR A 32 -1.00 -4.92 5.98
N THR A 33 -0.99 -3.63 6.32
CA THR A 33 -0.49 -3.16 7.63
C THR A 33 -1.35 -3.64 8.80
N TYR A 34 -2.66 -3.76 8.60
CA TYR A 34 -3.57 -4.29 9.62
C TYR A 34 -3.26 -5.75 9.92
N LEU A 35 -3.09 -6.59 8.89
CA LEU A 35 -2.74 -8.00 9.02
C LEU A 35 -1.32 -8.22 9.56
N LEU A 36 -0.38 -7.35 9.20
CA LEU A 36 0.98 -7.37 9.76
C LEU A 36 0.97 -7.11 11.27
N GLY A 37 0.09 -6.21 11.74
CA GLY A 37 0.03 -5.82 13.13
C GLY A 37 1.31 -5.15 13.60
N ARG A 38 1.70 -5.38 14.85
CA ARG A 38 2.96 -4.85 15.40
C ARG A 38 4.12 -5.69 14.88
N PHE A 39 5.02 -5.05 14.15
CA PHE A 39 6.25 -5.65 13.65
C PHE A 39 7.44 -4.86 14.20
N GLN A 40 8.39 -5.54 14.82
CA GLN A 40 9.59 -4.90 15.37
C GLN A 40 10.62 -4.74 14.27
N THR A 41 11.11 -3.51 14.11
CA THR A 41 12.14 -3.16 13.14
C THR A 41 13.28 -2.47 13.86
N GLU A 42 14.49 -3.04 13.79
CA GLU A 42 15.67 -2.46 14.46
C GLU A 42 16.36 -1.39 13.60
N ARG A 43 16.28 -1.54 12.27
CA ARG A 43 17.08 -0.77 11.31
C ARG A 43 16.28 0.21 10.46
N THR A 44 14.95 0.19 10.56
CA THR A 44 14.10 1.11 9.79
C THR A 44 12.84 1.49 10.55
N GLU A 45 12.43 2.74 10.42
CA GLU A 45 11.15 3.23 10.92
C GLU A 45 10.06 3.24 9.83
N LYS A 46 10.47 3.24 8.56
CA LYS A 46 9.55 3.30 7.42
C LYS A 46 10.21 2.80 6.15
N ILE A 47 9.44 1.97 5.44
CA ILE A 47 9.75 1.53 4.08
C ILE A 47 9.00 2.39 3.08
N THR A 48 9.72 2.93 2.09
CA THR A 48 9.16 3.62 0.93
C THR A 48 9.42 2.79 -0.31
N ILE A 49 8.35 2.24 -0.88
CA ILE A 49 8.38 1.46 -2.12
C ILE A 49 8.17 2.41 -3.30
N ASN A 50 9.22 2.70 -4.04
CA ASN A 50 9.17 3.56 -5.23
C ASN A 50 8.83 2.70 -6.45
N CYS A 51 7.71 3.02 -7.09
CA CYS A 51 7.34 2.41 -8.36
C CYS A 51 8.06 3.16 -9.51
N VAL A 52 8.86 2.45 -10.30
CA VAL A 52 9.66 2.99 -11.41
C VAL A 52 9.42 2.18 -12.68
N GLU A 53 9.59 2.76 -13.87
CA GLU A 53 9.33 2.04 -15.14
C GLU A 53 10.33 0.90 -15.39
N LYS A 54 11.60 1.12 -15.04
CA LYS A 54 12.65 0.11 -15.10
C LYS A 54 13.54 0.23 -13.88
N THR A 55 13.86 -0.90 -13.29
CA THR A 55 14.96 -0.99 -12.34
C THR A 55 16.24 -1.26 -13.11
N ASN A 56 17.30 -0.54 -12.78
CA ASN A 56 18.63 -1.08 -13.09
C ASN A 56 18.80 -2.28 -12.14
N ASP A 57 19.33 -3.41 -12.61
CA ASP A 57 19.46 -4.68 -11.86
C ASP A 57 20.03 -4.54 -10.43
N ASN A 58 20.71 -3.42 -10.16
CA ASN A 58 21.07 -2.95 -8.83
C ASN A 58 19.92 -2.16 -8.14
N ALA A 59 18.72 -2.74 -8.01
CA ALA A 59 17.62 -2.14 -7.25
C ALA A 59 17.93 -2.17 -5.74
N LEU A 60 18.93 -1.40 -5.33
CA LEU A 60 19.50 -1.37 -3.99
C LEU A 60 18.44 -0.92 -2.99
N VAL A 61 18.24 -1.73 -1.96
CA VAL A 61 17.62 -1.28 -0.72
C VAL A 61 18.56 -0.23 -0.13
N LYS A 62 18.09 1.01 -0.01
CA LYS A 62 18.87 2.13 0.54
C LYS A 62 18.25 2.59 1.83
N THR A 63 18.98 2.50 2.92
CA THR A 63 18.56 3.01 4.22
C THR A 63 19.28 4.31 4.51
N THR A 64 18.52 5.38 4.73
CA THR A 64 19.10 6.67 5.15
C THR A 64 19.62 6.56 6.58
N LEU A 65 20.53 7.47 6.95
CA LEU A 65 21.01 7.58 8.34
C LEU A 65 19.85 7.77 9.34
N ASP A 66 18.77 8.43 8.91
CA ASP A 66 17.56 8.66 9.72
C ASP A 66 16.59 7.45 9.77
N GLY A 67 17.01 6.25 9.38
CA GLY A 67 16.20 5.03 9.48
C GLY A 67 15.10 4.87 8.43
N PHE A 68 15.09 5.65 7.35
CA PHE A 68 14.14 5.46 6.24
C PHE A 68 14.72 4.52 5.18
N THR A 69 14.06 3.39 4.95
CA THR A 69 14.44 2.46 3.90
C THR A 69 13.66 2.76 2.62
N LYS A 70 14.37 2.90 1.51
CA LYS A 70 13.81 3.07 0.16
C LYS A 70 14.16 1.85 -0.67
N VAL A 71 13.15 1.33 -1.35
CA VAL A 71 13.29 0.23 -2.30
C VAL A 71 12.57 0.60 -3.58
N SER A 72 13.03 0.08 -4.72
CA SER A 72 12.37 0.31 -6.01
C SER A 72 11.79 -0.99 -6.55
N VAL A 73 10.59 -0.89 -7.12
CA VAL A 73 9.88 -1.98 -7.79
C VAL A 73 9.38 -1.49 -9.14
N GLU A 74 9.34 -2.38 -10.12
CA GLU A 74 8.92 -2.02 -11.47
C GLU A 74 7.39 -1.95 -11.56
N LEU A 75 6.90 -0.88 -12.19
CA LEU A 75 5.51 -0.69 -12.50
C LEU A 75 5.37 0.17 -13.76
N ASP A 76 4.69 -0.37 -14.77
CA ASP A 76 4.11 0.43 -15.82
C ASP A 76 2.81 1.05 -15.30
N ILE A 77 2.89 2.34 -14.95
CA ILE A 77 1.79 3.10 -14.38
C ILE A 77 0.67 3.36 -15.39
N ASP A 78 0.98 3.46 -16.68
CA ASP A 78 -0.03 3.70 -17.71
C ASP A 78 -0.83 2.43 -17.96
N SER A 79 -0.16 1.27 -18.03
CA SER A 79 -0.84 -0.03 -18.06
C SER A 79 -1.69 -0.27 -16.82
N TYR A 80 -1.22 0.12 -15.63
CA TYR A 80 -1.99 0.01 -14.38
C TYR A 80 -3.34 0.75 -14.45
N PHE A 81 -3.38 1.94 -15.04
CA PHE A 81 -4.62 2.72 -15.12
C PHE A 81 -5.66 2.14 -16.08
N LEU A 82 -5.27 1.23 -16.98
CA LEU A 82 -6.16 0.51 -17.88
C LEU A 82 -6.80 -0.74 -17.25
N LEU A 83 -6.34 -1.14 -16.05
CA LEU A 83 -6.83 -2.33 -15.35
C LEU A 83 -8.20 -2.10 -14.68
N SER A 84 -8.94 -3.20 -14.49
CA SER A 84 -10.10 -3.22 -13.60
C SER A 84 -9.69 -3.00 -12.15
N ASN A 85 -10.62 -2.62 -11.28
CA ASN A 85 -10.32 -2.41 -9.85
C ASN A 85 -9.78 -3.67 -9.18
N TYR A 86 -10.32 -4.84 -9.54
CA TYR A 86 -9.81 -6.11 -9.04
C TYR A 86 -8.34 -6.34 -9.45
N GLU A 87 -8.01 -6.15 -10.74
CA GLU A 87 -6.64 -6.29 -11.23
C GLU A 87 -5.69 -5.23 -10.64
N LYS A 88 -6.18 -4.01 -10.39
CA LYS A 88 -5.41 -2.97 -9.67
C LYS A 88 -5.05 -3.44 -8.26
N LYS A 89 -5.99 -4.02 -7.51
CA LYS A 89 -5.73 -4.58 -6.16
C LYS A 89 -4.65 -5.65 -6.20
N ARG A 90 -4.70 -6.55 -7.20
CA ARG A 90 -3.66 -7.58 -7.42
C ARG A 90 -2.28 -6.97 -7.65
N VAL A 91 -2.17 -6.01 -8.57
CA VAL A 91 -0.90 -5.33 -8.87
C VAL A 91 -0.38 -4.58 -7.65
N ILE A 92 -1.24 -3.87 -6.91
CA ILE A 92 -0.82 -3.17 -5.69
C ILE A 92 -0.24 -4.17 -4.67
N LEU A 93 -0.91 -5.30 -4.42
CA LEU A 93 -0.40 -6.31 -3.50
C LEU A 93 0.94 -6.88 -3.96
N GLU A 94 1.07 -7.19 -5.25
CA GLU A 94 2.32 -7.67 -5.86
C GLU A 94 3.47 -6.67 -5.62
N LYS A 95 3.25 -5.37 -5.85
CA LYS A 95 4.28 -4.34 -5.67
C LYS A 95 4.63 -4.12 -4.20
N ILE A 96 3.64 -4.19 -3.29
CA ILE A 96 3.88 -4.14 -1.85
C ILE A 96 4.73 -5.34 -1.43
N ASN A 97 4.32 -6.56 -1.77
CA ASN A 97 5.03 -7.77 -1.38
C ASN A 97 6.44 -7.79 -1.99
N GLY A 98 6.59 -7.49 -3.28
CA GLY A 98 7.90 -7.42 -3.92
C GLY A 98 8.84 -6.40 -3.29
N GLY A 99 8.32 -5.23 -2.88
CA GLY A 99 9.12 -4.23 -2.16
C GLY A 99 9.51 -4.68 -0.76
N VAL A 100 8.58 -5.25 -0.01
CA VAL A 100 8.82 -5.75 1.36
C VAL A 100 9.77 -6.95 1.36
N THR A 101 9.62 -7.91 0.44
CA THR A 101 10.51 -9.08 0.32
C THR A 101 11.95 -8.65 0.03
N LYS A 102 12.17 -7.64 -0.83
CA LYS A 102 13.51 -7.09 -1.06
C LYS A 102 14.13 -6.53 0.24
N VAL A 103 13.36 -5.80 1.04
CA VAL A 103 13.82 -5.26 2.34
C VAL A 103 14.02 -6.39 3.35
N ALA A 104 13.12 -7.38 3.39
CA ALA A 104 13.23 -8.53 4.27
C ALA A 104 14.51 -9.33 4.01
N ASN A 105 14.87 -9.55 2.74
CA ASN A 105 16.14 -10.18 2.37
C ASN A 105 17.34 -9.37 2.87
N GLU A 106 17.36 -8.05 2.63
CA GLU A 106 18.44 -7.16 3.07
C GLU A 106 18.61 -7.16 4.60
N PHE A 107 17.50 -7.21 5.34
CA PHE A 107 17.51 -7.16 6.80
C PHE A 107 17.41 -8.53 7.47
N SER A 108 17.44 -9.62 6.68
CA SER A 108 17.29 -11.00 7.16
C SER A 108 16.02 -11.21 8.01
N TRP A 109 14.92 -10.58 7.62
CA TRP A 109 13.60 -10.82 8.22
C TRP A 109 12.99 -12.12 7.69
N ASP A 110 12.09 -12.71 8.49
CA ASP A 110 11.31 -13.86 8.07
C ASP A 110 10.33 -13.49 6.95
N ILE A 111 10.59 -13.99 5.74
CA ILE A 111 9.78 -13.71 4.54
C ILE A 111 8.43 -14.42 4.63
N GLU A 112 8.33 -15.54 5.36
CA GLU A 112 7.09 -16.30 5.47
C GLU A 112 5.98 -15.51 6.15
N LEU A 113 6.33 -14.58 7.05
CA LEU A 113 5.38 -13.63 7.61
C LEU A 113 4.68 -12.80 6.51
N PHE A 114 5.45 -12.25 5.57
CA PHE A 114 4.95 -11.40 4.50
C PHE A 114 4.20 -12.19 3.42
N ASN A 115 4.66 -13.42 3.13
CA ASN A 115 3.96 -14.35 2.25
C ASN A 115 2.58 -14.72 2.81
N ARG A 116 2.49 -15.01 4.11
CA ARG A 116 1.23 -15.30 4.79
C ARG A 116 0.25 -14.13 4.75
N ILE A 117 0.72 -12.90 4.93
CA ILE A 117 -0.12 -11.70 4.83
C ILE A 117 -0.70 -11.57 3.42
N SER A 118 0.14 -11.72 2.39
CA SER A 118 -0.30 -11.68 1.00
C SER A 118 -1.31 -12.79 0.69
N TYR A 119 -1.08 -13.99 1.21
CA TYR A 119 -2.03 -15.11 1.09
C TYR A 119 -3.38 -14.80 1.74
N GLU A 120 -3.41 -14.24 2.95
CA GLU A 120 -4.67 -13.88 3.61
C GLU A 120 -5.42 -12.79 2.84
N ILE A 121 -4.74 -11.80 2.25
CA ILE A 121 -5.39 -10.80 1.40
C ILE A 121 -6.06 -11.45 0.18
N ILE A 122 -5.34 -12.36 -0.49
CA ILE A 122 -5.86 -13.09 -1.66
C ILE A 122 -7.06 -13.96 -1.25
N LYS A 123 -6.94 -14.68 -0.14
CA LYS A 123 -7.98 -15.57 0.39
C LYS A 123 -9.26 -14.82 0.76
N ASN A 124 -9.15 -13.57 1.21
CA ASN A 124 -10.27 -12.69 1.51
C ASN A 124 -10.73 -11.86 0.29
N ASP A 125 -10.34 -12.26 -0.93
CA ASP A 125 -10.75 -11.62 -2.19
C ASP A 125 -10.47 -10.10 -2.23
N TYR A 126 -9.41 -9.65 -1.55
CA TYR A 126 -9.03 -8.25 -1.45
C TYR A 126 -10.13 -7.34 -0.85
N VAL A 127 -11.05 -7.92 -0.06
CA VAL A 127 -12.10 -7.20 0.65
C VAL A 127 -11.51 -6.59 1.92
N ASN A 128 -11.39 -5.26 1.94
CA ASN A 128 -10.92 -4.51 3.10
C ASN A 128 -12.08 -3.83 3.81
N GLU A 129 -12.69 -4.59 4.72
CA GLU A 129 -13.79 -4.14 5.56
C GLU A 129 -13.47 -4.42 7.02
N TYR A 130 -13.75 -3.46 7.89
CA TYR A 130 -13.43 -3.58 9.32
C TYR A 130 -14.27 -2.65 10.19
N VAL A 131 -14.45 -3.07 11.45
CA VAL A 131 -15.00 -2.20 12.50
C VAL A 131 -13.87 -1.40 13.11
N TRP A 132 -13.84 -0.09 12.88
CA TRP A 132 -12.79 0.78 13.39
C TRP A 132 -12.96 1.07 14.88
N LYS A 133 -14.20 1.30 15.32
CA LYS A 133 -14.54 1.57 16.72
C LYS A 133 -15.87 0.95 17.06
N GLN A 134 -16.01 0.52 18.31
CA GLN A 134 -17.24 0.00 18.85
C GLN A 134 -17.54 0.66 20.20
N LYS A 135 -18.81 0.95 20.45
CA LYS A 135 -19.32 1.36 21.76
C LYS A 135 -20.54 0.53 22.13
N THR A 136 -20.66 0.25 23.42
CA THR A 136 -21.78 -0.47 23.99
C THR A 136 -22.51 0.46 24.97
N SER A 137 -23.84 0.40 25.01
CA SER A 137 -24.64 1.19 25.94
C SER A 137 -24.33 0.83 27.40
N PRO A 138 -24.59 1.74 28.37
CA PRO A 138 -24.36 1.46 29.79
C PRO A 138 -25.09 0.21 30.30
N ASP A 139 -26.28 -0.06 29.77
CA ASP A 139 -27.09 -1.24 30.09
C ASP A 139 -26.76 -2.47 29.25
N LYS A 140 -25.75 -2.37 28.36
CA LYS A 140 -25.26 -3.41 27.45
C LYS A 140 -26.28 -3.98 26.45
N LYS A 141 -27.41 -3.31 26.26
CA LYS A 141 -28.46 -3.73 25.32
C LYS A 141 -28.21 -3.30 23.89
N PHE A 142 -27.50 -2.20 23.69
CA PHE A 142 -27.21 -1.64 22.38
C PHE A 142 -25.73 -1.61 22.13
N LYS A 143 -25.37 -1.85 20.88
CA LYS A 143 -24.01 -1.80 20.38
C LYS A 143 -24.03 -0.94 19.11
N ALA A 144 -23.13 0.02 19.06
CA ALA A 144 -22.90 0.85 17.89
C ALA A 144 -21.48 0.60 17.36
N GLU A 145 -21.36 0.35 16.07
CA GLU A 145 -20.09 0.09 15.39
C GLU A 145 -19.83 1.12 14.30
N VAL A 146 -18.62 1.67 14.28
CA VAL A 146 -18.12 2.45 13.15
C VAL A 146 -17.51 1.46 12.17
N TYR A 147 -18.27 1.12 11.13
CA TYR A 147 -17.89 0.19 10.09
C TYR A 147 -17.28 0.94 8.91
N CYS A 148 -16.17 0.42 8.39
CA CYS A 148 -15.40 1.00 7.30
C CYS A 148 -15.30 0.01 6.13
N GLN A 149 -15.47 0.51 4.91
CA GLN A 149 -15.15 -0.23 3.68
C GLN A 149 -14.16 0.60 2.86
N HIS A 150 -13.08 -0.02 2.42
CA HIS A 150 -12.02 0.64 1.67
C HIS A 150 -11.77 -0.09 0.36
N ASP A 151 -12.13 0.54 -0.75
CA ASP A 151 -11.89 0.06 -2.09
C ASP A 151 -11.01 1.03 -2.89
N ILE A 152 -10.71 0.69 -4.14
CA ILE A 152 -9.89 1.48 -5.08
C ILE A 152 -10.48 2.88 -5.26
N ASP A 153 -11.80 3.00 -5.45
CA ASP A 153 -12.45 4.26 -5.80
C ASP A 153 -13.19 4.93 -4.64
N PHE A 154 -13.37 4.24 -3.51
CA PHE A 154 -14.15 4.77 -2.39
C PHE A 154 -13.62 4.32 -1.03
N PHE A 155 -13.91 5.15 -0.03
CA PHE A 155 -13.79 4.82 1.38
C PHE A 155 -15.08 5.25 2.07
N THR A 156 -15.88 4.30 2.56
CA THR A 156 -17.15 4.57 3.23
C THR A 156 -17.02 4.33 4.73
N ILE A 157 -17.69 5.17 5.50
CA ILE A 157 -17.83 5.02 6.95
C ILE A 157 -19.32 5.07 7.27
N SER A 158 -19.81 4.05 7.97
CA SER A 158 -21.19 3.96 8.43
C SER A 158 -21.25 3.61 9.91
N ILE A 159 -22.36 3.97 10.56
CA ILE A 159 -22.69 3.51 11.91
C ILE A 159 -23.69 2.36 11.77
N LEU A 160 -23.33 1.19 12.32
CA LEU A 160 -24.19 0.02 12.44
C LEU A 160 -24.70 -0.13 13.88
#